data_AF-A0A4R3WYL4-F1
#
_entry.id   AF-A0A4R3WYL4-F1
#
_cell.length_a   1.000
_cell.length_b   1.000
_cell.length_c   1.000
_cell.angle_alpha   90.00
_cell.angle_beta   90.00
_cell.angle_gamma   90.00
#
_symmetry.space_group_name_H-M   'P 1'
#
loop_
_entity.id
_entity.type
_entity.pdbx_description
1 polymer ?
#
loop_
_entity_poly.entity_id
_entity_poly.type
_entity_poly.pdbx_seq_one_letter_code
_entity_poly.pdbx_strand_id
1 'polypeptide(L)'
;MRWKTLVVSALLALTLTGCATSGIKPTLFYPELPADLRLCFDKAVARPKVGPMSKAEVLTLVSKLKLSETEKIECGKRLIAFYDSLSPNRDHNRITQPIK
;
A
#
# COMPACT_ATOMS: atom_id res chain seq x y z
N MET A 1 -25.31 -24.86 35.03
CA MET A 1 -25.49 -24.25 33.69
C MET A 1 -25.16 -22.75 33.58
N ARG A 2 -24.67 -22.05 34.63
CA ARG A 2 -24.48 -20.57 34.61
C ARG A 2 -23.08 -20.04 34.27
N TRP A 3 -22.07 -20.92 34.11
CA TRP A 3 -20.70 -20.48 33.82
C TRP A 3 -20.51 -20.15 32.33
N LYS A 4 -21.10 -20.93 31.41
CA LYS A 4 -20.91 -20.74 29.96
C LYS A 4 -21.34 -19.34 29.47
N THR A 5 -22.34 -18.73 30.09
CA THR A 5 -22.85 -17.39 29.75
C THR A 5 -21.93 -16.24 30.17
N LEU A 6 -21.12 -16.41 31.21
CA LEU A 6 -20.22 -15.34 31.69
C LEU A 6 -19.00 -15.18 30.77
N VAL A 7 -18.50 -16.30 30.23
CA VAL A 7 -17.35 -16.31 29.32
C VAL A 7 -17.66 -15.59 28.00
N VAL A 8 -18.87 -15.77 27.46
CA VAL A 8 -19.32 -15.12 26.22
C VAL A 8 -19.43 -13.61 26.38
N SER A 9 -19.88 -13.15 27.56
CA SER A 9 -20.05 -11.72 27.84
C SER A 9 -18.70 -10.99 27.98
N ALA A 10 -17.70 -11.65 28.57
CA ALA A 10 -16.34 -11.11 28.67
C ALA A 10 -15.67 -11.00 27.28
N LEU A 11 -15.85 -12.00 26.41
CA LEU A 11 -15.30 -11.99 25.05
C LEU A 11 -15.91 -10.89 24.17
N LEU A 12 -17.21 -10.59 24.32
CA LEU A 12 -17.83 -9.45 23.62
C LEU A 12 -17.31 -8.09 24.11
N ALA A 13 -17.02 -7.94 25.40
CA ALA A 13 -16.50 -6.67 25.93
C ALA A 13 -15.08 -6.37 25.41
N LEU A 14 -14.22 -7.39 25.23
CA LEU A 14 -12.88 -7.21 24.69
C LEU A 14 -12.85 -6.82 23.20
N THR A 15 -13.87 -7.18 22.41
CA THR A 15 -13.91 -6.79 20.99
C THR A 15 -14.45 -5.38 20.75
N LEU A 16 -15.25 -4.83 21.68
CA LEU A 16 -15.77 -3.46 21.56
C LEU A 16 -14.79 -2.37 22.01
N THR A 17 -13.82 -2.66 22.88
CA THR A 17 -12.82 -1.65 23.29
C THR A 17 -11.78 -1.34 22.20
N GLY A 18 -11.75 -2.11 21.11
CA GLY A 18 -10.87 -1.88 19.96
C GLY A 18 -11.28 -0.74 19.02
N CYS A 19 -12.49 -0.17 19.14
CA CYS A 19 -12.94 0.93 18.29
C CYS A 19 -12.82 2.34 18.93
N ALA A 20 -12.26 2.46 20.14
CA ALA A 20 -12.19 3.73 20.87
C ALA A 20 -10.87 4.51 20.70
N THR A 21 -9.96 4.09 19.81
CA THR A 21 -8.77 4.89 19.45
C THR A 21 -8.92 5.49 18.07
N SER A 22 -9.59 6.64 17.98
CA SER A 22 -9.69 7.43 16.76
C SER A 22 -9.95 8.88 17.14
N GLY A 23 -8.92 9.73 17.12
CA GLY A 23 -9.13 11.14 17.45
C GLY A 23 -7.94 12.08 17.21
N ILE A 24 -6.70 11.60 17.25
CA ILE A 24 -5.56 12.44 16.84
C ILE A 24 -5.31 12.14 15.37
N LYS A 25 -5.84 12.97 14.47
CA LYS A 25 -5.28 13.08 13.12
C LYS A 25 -3.94 13.76 13.29
N PRO A 26 -2.79 13.07 13.20
CA PRO A 26 -1.55 13.79 13.10
C PRO A 26 -1.67 14.67 11.87
N THR A 27 -1.46 15.98 12.02
CA THR A 27 -1.20 16.88 10.90
C THR A 27 0.15 16.49 10.33
N LEU A 28 0.17 15.40 9.56
CA LEU A 28 1.31 14.98 8.78
C LEU A 28 1.42 15.97 7.61
N PHE A 29 2.39 16.86 7.70
CA PHE A 29 2.80 17.69 6.59
C PHE A 29 3.48 16.80 5.57
N TYR A 30 2.70 16.26 4.64
CA TYR A 30 3.25 15.59 3.47
C TYR A 30 3.64 16.65 2.43
N PRO A 31 4.91 16.68 2.00
CA PRO A 31 5.32 17.58 0.93
C PRO A 31 4.52 17.26 -0.35
N GLU A 32 4.26 18.29 -1.15
CA GLU A 32 3.56 18.10 -2.42
C GLU A 32 4.33 17.14 -3.33
N LEU A 33 3.60 16.24 -3.96
CA LEU A 33 4.19 15.24 -4.82
C LEU A 33 4.64 15.88 -6.14
N PRO A 34 5.89 15.66 -6.58
CA PRO A 34 6.37 16.07 -7.88
C PRO A 34 5.43 15.67 -9.03
N ALA A 35 5.29 16.56 -10.02
CA ALA A 35 4.36 16.36 -11.13
C ALA A 35 4.68 15.11 -11.96
N ASP A 36 5.96 14.75 -12.09
CA ASP A 36 6.40 13.54 -12.78
C ASP A 36 5.91 12.26 -12.09
N LEU A 37 5.93 12.23 -10.75
CA LEU A 37 5.43 11.10 -9.97
C LEU A 37 3.91 10.97 -10.06
N ARG A 38 3.19 12.10 -10.10
CA ARG A 38 1.74 12.10 -10.34
C ARG A 38 1.39 11.49 -11.70
N LEU A 39 2.01 12.01 -12.75
CA LEU A 39 1.81 11.54 -14.13
C LEU A 39 2.23 10.07 -14.31
N CYS A 40 3.16 9.59 -13.49
CA CYS A 40 3.61 8.20 -13.51
C CYS A 40 2.46 7.20 -13.26
N PHE A 41 1.53 7.55 -12.37
CA PHE A 41 0.41 6.67 -12.01
C PHE A 41 -0.82 6.81 -12.92
N ASP A 42 -0.88 7.85 -13.76
CA ASP A 42 -2.02 8.11 -14.66
C ASP A 42 -2.12 7.10 -15.81
N LYS A 43 -1.06 6.35 -16.08
CA LYS A 43 -1.07 5.27 -17.08
C LYS A 43 -1.94 4.10 -16.61
N ALA A 44 -3.16 4.03 -17.14
CA ALA A 44 -4.08 2.91 -16.93
C ALA A 44 -4.17 2.02 -18.18
N VAL A 45 -4.16 0.70 -17.98
CA VAL A 45 -4.58 -0.23 -19.02
C VAL A 45 -6.08 -0.10 -19.20
N ALA A 46 -6.52 0.09 -20.44
CA ALA A 46 -7.95 0.19 -20.75
C ALA A 46 -8.70 -1.06 -20.28
N ARG A 47 -9.94 -0.87 -19.86
CA ARG A 47 -10.81 -1.99 -19.49
C ARG A 47 -10.98 -2.94 -20.67
N PRO A 48 -11.01 -4.26 -20.44
CA PRO A 48 -11.28 -5.23 -21.49
C PRO A 48 -12.65 -4.97 -22.13
N LYS A 49 -12.78 -5.34 -23.40
CA LYS A 49 -14.07 -5.30 -24.11
C LYS A 49 -15.07 -6.23 -23.41
N VAL A 50 -16.33 -5.83 -23.39
CA VAL A 50 -17.41 -6.67 -22.91
C VAL A 50 -17.79 -7.66 -24.00
N GLY A 51 -17.78 -8.96 -23.67
CA GLY A 51 -18.11 -10.04 -24.60
C GLY A 51 -16.99 -11.07 -24.75
N PRO A 52 -17.18 -12.11 -25.58
CA PRO A 52 -16.18 -13.14 -25.82
C PRO A 52 -14.94 -12.54 -26.48
N MET A 53 -13.77 -12.93 -26.00
CA MET A 53 -12.46 -12.55 -26.54
C MET A 53 -11.80 -13.77 -27.16
N SER A 54 -11.12 -13.58 -28.29
CA SER A 54 -10.23 -14.59 -28.85
C SER A 54 -9.01 -14.81 -27.93
N LYS A 55 -8.38 -15.99 -28.03
CA LYS A 55 -7.15 -16.29 -27.29
C LYS A 55 -6.04 -15.26 -27.53
N ALA A 56 -5.90 -14.78 -28.77
CA ALA A 56 -4.91 -13.76 -29.12
C ALA A 56 -5.18 -12.42 -28.42
N GLU A 57 -6.44 -11.99 -28.33
CA GLU A 57 -6.83 -10.77 -27.62
C GLU A 57 -6.57 -10.89 -26.12
N VAL A 58 -6.82 -12.05 -25.51
CA VAL A 58 -6.52 -12.29 -24.09
C VAL A 58 -5.03 -12.20 -23.82
N LEU A 59 -4.20 -12.85 -24.65
CA LEU A 59 -2.73 -12.79 -24.49
C LEU A 59 -2.19 -11.37 -24.64
N THR A 60 -2.74 -10.61 -25.58
CA THR A 60 -2.39 -9.20 -25.79
C THR A 60 -2.80 -8.33 -24.60
N LEU A 61 -3.95 -8.61 -23.98
CA LEU A 61 -4.38 -7.90 -22.78
C LEU A 61 -3.47 -8.21 -21.59
N VAL A 62 -3.13 -9.49 -21.38
CA VAL A 62 -2.25 -9.92 -20.30
C VAL A 62 -0.87 -9.29 -20.42
N SER A 63 -0.29 -9.22 -21.63
CA SER A 63 1.03 -8.59 -21.83
C SER A 63 0.99 -7.09 -21.51
N LYS A 64 -0.07 -6.38 -21.93
CA LYS A 64 -0.28 -4.96 -21.59
C LYS A 64 -0.44 -4.74 -20.08
N LEU A 65 -1.17 -5.62 -19.40
CA LEU A 65 -1.33 -5.58 -17.95
C LEU A 65 0.02 -5.77 -17.24
N LYS A 66 0.79 -6.79 -17.64
CA LYS A 66 2.11 -7.04 -17.08
C LYS A 66 3.07 -5.87 -17.27
N LEU A 67 3.04 -5.24 -18.44
CA LEU A 67 3.84 -4.05 -18.70
C LEU A 67 3.43 -2.88 -17.79
N SER A 68 2.12 -2.63 -17.64
CA SER A 68 1.62 -1.57 -16.74
C SER A 68 1.93 -1.83 -15.27
N GLU A 69 1.90 -3.09 -14.81
CA GLU A 69 2.34 -3.47 -13.46
C GLU A 69 3.81 -3.11 -13.24
N THR A 70 4.69 -3.49 -14.17
CA THR A 70 6.11 -3.15 -14.11
C THR A 70 6.34 -1.64 -14.09
N GLU A 71 5.67 -0.88 -14.98
CA GLU A 71 5.78 0.59 -14.98
C GLU A 71 5.35 1.19 -13.63
N LYS A 72 4.26 0.71 -13.03
CA LYS A 72 3.75 1.19 -11.74
C LYS A 72 4.65 0.81 -10.58
N ILE A 73 5.32 -0.34 -10.62
CA ILE A 73 6.34 -0.71 -9.62
C ILE A 73 7.48 0.31 -9.66
N GLU A 74 7.96 0.69 -10.84
CA GLU A 74 9.01 1.71 -10.98
C GLU A 74 8.54 3.11 -10.55
N CYS A 75 7.26 3.46 -10.77
CA CYS A 75 6.66 4.67 -10.19
C CYS A 75 6.67 4.61 -8.65
N GLY A 76 6.27 3.48 -8.08
CA GLY A 76 6.25 3.25 -6.63
C GLY A 76 7.64 3.34 -5.99
N LYS A 77 8.67 2.75 -6.62
CA LYS A 77 10.05 2.87 -6.14
C LYS A 77 10.52 4.32 -6.08
N ARG A 78 10.21 5.11 -7.10
CA ARG A 78 10.55 6.54 -7.11
C ARG A 78 9.77 7.34 -6.08
N LEU A 79 8.50 7.00 -5.85
CA LEU A 79 7.70 7.59 -4.78
C LEU A 79 8.28 7.31 -3.39
N ILE A 80 8.71 6.07 -3.14
CA ILE A 80 9.39 5.70 -1.90
C ILE A 80 10.70 6.48 -1.76
N ALA A 81 11.52 6.51 -2.81
CA ALA A 81 12.78 7.25 -2.80
C ALA A 81 12.58 8.76 -2.53
N PHE A 82 11.51 9.36 -3.05
CA PHE A 82 11.14 10.74 -2.76
C PHE A 82 10.84 10.96 -1.29
N TYR A 83 9.99 10.13 -0.66
CA TYR A 83 9.73 10.29 0.77
C TYR A 83 10.93 9.92 1.65
N ASP A 84 11.75 8.99 1.20
CA ASP A 84 12.99 8.59 1.88
C ASP A 84 14.01 9.73 1.94
N SER A 85 14.13 10.52 0.87
CA SER A 85 15.04 11.68 0.82
C SER A 85 14.57 12.85 1.70
N LEU A 86 13.28 12.87 2.06
CA LEU A 86 12.67 13.90 2.91
C LEU A 86 12.72 13.54 4.40
N SER A 87 13.13 12.33 4.75
CA SER A 87 13.29 11.91 6.14
C SER A 87 14.61 12.44 6.71
N PRO A 88 14.59 13.33 7.73
CA PRO A 88 15.80 13.93 8.30
C PRO A 88 16.63 12.97 9.18
N ASN A 89 16.30 11.68 9.26
CA ASN A 89 16.95 10.71 10.16
C ASN A 89 17.18 9.34 9.49
N ARG A 90 17.94 9.32 8.39
CA ARG A 90 18.57 8.11 7.88
C ARG A 90 20.04 8.33 7.54
N ASP A 91 20.79 8.80 8.54
CA ASP A 91 22.21 8.49 8.61
C ASP A 91 22.39 6.97 8.53
N HIS A 92 23.06 6.55 7.46
CA HIS A 92 23.43 5.17 7.16
C HIS A 92 24.47 4.64 8.16
N ASN A 93 24.17 4.59 9.46
CA ASN A 93 25.13 4.12 10.48
C ASN A 93 24.51 3.12 11.48
N ARG A 94 24.06 1.95 10.99
CA ARG A 94 23.85 0.78 11.87
C ARG A 94 23.78 -0.59 11.17
N ILE A 95 24.53 -0.89 10.11
CA ILE A 95 24.74 -2.31 9.71
C ILE A 95 26.16 -2.54 9.17
N THR A 96 27.19 -2.09 9.89
CA THR A 96 28.58 -2.53 9.68
C THR A 96 29.41 -2.24 10.93
N GLN A 97 29.13 -2.94 12.03
CA GLN A 97 30.19 -3.20 13.02
C GLN A 97 30.32 -4.71 13.19
N PRO A 98 31.44 -5.31 12.73
CA PRO A 98 31.73 -6.69 13.03
C PRO A 98 32.03 -6.83 14.52
N ILE A 99 31.40 -7.82 15.14
CA ILE A 99 31.70 -8.29 16.49
C ILE A 99 33.18 -8.68 16.52
N LYS A 100 33.95 -8.03 17.38
CA LYS A 100 35.32 -8.42 17.72
C LYS A 100 35.36 -8.87 19.17
#